data_AF-A0AA38HB63-F1
#
_entry.id   AF-A0AA38HB63-F1
#
_cell.length_a   1.000
_cell.length_b   1.000
_cell.length_c   1.000
_cell.angle_alpha   90.00
_cell.angle_beta   90.00
_cell.angle_gamma   90.00
#
_symmetry.space_group_name_H-M   'P 1'
#
loop_
_entity.id
_entity.type
_entity.pdbx_description
1 polymer ?
#
loop_
_entity_poly.entity_id
_entity_poly.type
_entity_poly.pdbx_seq_one_letter_code
_entity_poly.pdbx_strand_id
1 'polypeptide(L)'
;MSDLARAEPEPVVTDDTRKVYTAGNLTLISSDNVRFRLPSYYLIAASKVFRDMQDVNAKESADMHVALTDTQIETAPAVRAWLGIITGRPLPADDNLPIRAGRIIPLARKFDCPLVESSTISLLYRWVDHATNSQAYDVVVLATMMDEPGLVAKVLRKYGTVTWADDVQDMETRDLQALPEAQCMDPVSWHDVRR
;
A
#
# COMPACT_ATOMS: atom_id res chain seq x y z
N MET A 1 35.51 -13.96 -29.73
CA MET A 1 34.29 -14.66 -29.30
C MET A 1 33.44 -13.63 -28.61
N SER A 2 32.41 -13.15 -29.31
CA SER A 2 31.56 -12.03 -28.87
C SER A 2 30.40 -12.65 -28.08
N ASP A 3 30.36 -12.37 -26.78
CA ASP A 3 29.23 -12.74 -25.92
C ASP A 3 27.98 -12.00 -26.40
N LEU A 4 27.14 -12.72 -27.15
CA LEU A 4 25.77 -12.33 -27.42
C LEU A 4 25.03 -12.34 -26.10
N ALA A 5 24.93 -11.18 -25.46
CA ALA A 5 24.03 -10.95 -24.35
C ALA A 5 22.64 -11.42 -24.76
N ARG A 6 22.19 -12.53 -24.16
CA ARG A 6 20.86 -13.09 -24.35
C ARG A 6 19.88 -12.05 -23.83
N ALA A 7 19.22 -11.32 -24.72
CA ALA A 7 18.19 -10.36 -24.35
C ALA A 7 17.12 -11.12 -23.55
N GLU A 8 16.93 -10.72 -22.30
CA GLU A 8 15.82 -11.24 -21.50
C GLU A 8 14.51 -10.83 -22.18
N PRO A 9 13.53 -11.74 -22.27
CA PRO A 9 12.25 -11.42 -22.91
C PRO A 9 11.59 -10.26 -22.16
N GLU A 10 11.09 -9.27 -22.92
CA GLU A 10 10.37 -8.15 -22.31
C GLU A 10 9.19 -8.66 -21.47
N PRO A 11 8.96 -8.08 -20.28
CA PRO A 11 7.88 -8.51 -19.41
C PRO A 11 6.53 -8.32 -20.10
N VAL A 12 5.74 -9.39 -20.12
CA VAL A 12 4.41 -9.39 -20.76
C VAL A 12 3.44 -8.57 -19.90
N VAL A 13 3.04 -7.40 -20.41
CA VAL A 13 2.04 -6.55 -19.75
C VAL A 13 0.63 -7.11 -20.01
N THR A 14 -0.12 -7.37 -18.94
CA THR A 14 -1.48 -7.93 -18.99
C THR A 14 -2.51 -6.93 -18.49
N ASP A 15 -3.74 -6.96 -19.00
CA ASP A 15 -4.80 -6.09 -18.49
C ASP A 15 -5.36 -6.62 -17.16
N ASP A 16 -5.82 -5.71 -16.28
CA ASP A 16 -6.42 -6.09 -14.99
C ASP A 16 -7.56 -7.10 -15.15
N THR A 17 -7.46 -8.23 -14.46
CA THR A 17 -8.44 -9.33 -14.50
C THR A 17 -9.82 -8.92 -14.03
N ARG A 18 -9.92 -7.90 -13.15
CA ARG A 18 -11.22 -7.39 -12.68
C ARG A 18 -11.93 -6.51 -13.71
N LYS A 19 -11.23 -6.10 -14.78
CA LYS A 19 -11.76 -5.28 -15.88
C LYS A 19 -12.46 -3.99 -15.42
N VAL A 20 -12.04 -3.45 -14.28
CA VAL A 20 -12.61 -2.23 -13.70
C VAL A 20 -12.05 -0.98 -14.37
N TYR A 21 -10.73 -0.97 -14.59
CA TYR A 21 -10.00 0.16 -15.16
C TYR A 21 -9.46 -0.25 -16.53
N THR A 22 -10.30 -0.19 -17.55
CA THR A 22 -10.01 -0.68 -18.92
C THR A 22 -10.02 0.41 -19.99
N ALA A 23 -10.46 1.62 -19.67
CA ALA A 23 -10.62 2.71 -20.64
C ALA A 23 -10.28 4.07 -20.03
N GLY A 24 -9.61 4.90 -20.81
CA GLY A 24 -9.22 6.27 -20.47
C GLY A 24 -7.91 6.67 -21.13
N ASN A 25 -7.57 7.95 -20.99
CA ASN A 25 -6.35 8.57 -21.56
C ASN A 25 -5.13 8.45 -20.63
N LEU A 26 -5.27 7.83 -19.46
CA LEU A 26 -4.16 7.52 -18.57
C LEU A 26 -3.99 6.01 -18.45
N THR A 27 -2.77 5.55 -18.70
CA THR A 27 -2.35 4.15 -18.52
C THR A 27 -1.34 4.07 -17.37
N LEU A 28 -1.70 3.35 -16.31
CA LEU A 28 -0.76 2.88 -15.29
C LEU A 28 -0.37 1.45 -15.58
N ILE A 29 0.92 1.12 -15.40
CA ILE A 29 1.42 -0.26 -15.40
C ILE A 29 2.02 -0.49 -14.02
N SER A 30 1.47 -1.43 -13.24
CA SER A 30 2.03 -1.79 -11.93
C SER A 30 3.37 -2.51 -12.05
N SER A 31 4.09 -2.62 -10.93
CA SER A 31 5.41 -3.28 -10.86
C SER A 31 5.38 -4.77 -11.23
N ASP A 32 4.21 -5.41 -11.12
CA ASP A 32 3.92 -6.78 -11.54
C ASP A 32 3.28 -6.86 -12.94
N ASN A 33 3.48 -5.82 -13.75
CA ASN A 33 3.10 -5.75 -15.17
C ASN A 33 1.58 -5.85 -15.44
N VAL A 34 0.76 -5.32 -14.54
CA VAL A 34 -0.69 -5.21 -14.76
C VAL A 34 -1.05 -3.81 -15.21
N ARG A 35 -1.82 -3.73 -16.30
CA ARG A 35 -2.27 -2.48 -16.90
C ARG A 35 -3.61 -2.04 -16.33
N PHE A 36 -3.67 -0.77 -15.97
CA PHE A 36 -4.88 -0.05 -15.58
C PHE A 36 -5.08 1.14 -16.51
N ARG A 37 -6.28 1.30 -17.05
CA ARG A 37 -6.67 2.44 -17.88
C ARG A 37 -7.84 3.17 -17.27
N LEU A 38 -7.67 4.47 -17.05
CA LEU A 38 -8.69 5.34 -16.45
C LEU A 38 -8.57 6.78 -16.98
N PRO A 39 -9.62 7.59 -16.88
CA PRO A 39 -9.51 9.01 -17.18
C PRO A 39 -8.49 9.70 -16.27
N SER A 40 -7.58 10.49 -16.86
CA SER A 40 -6.49 11.13 -16.13
C SER A 40 -6.96 12.04 -14.99
N TYR A 41 -8.13 12.68 -15.16
CA TYR A 41 -8.65 13.65 -14.19
C TYR A 41 -8.81 13.08 -12.78
N TYR A 42 -9.01 11.76 -12.63
CA TYR A 42 -9.07 11.12 -11.31
C TYR A 42 -7.76 11.26 -10.55
N LEU A 43 -6.64 10.96 -11.20
CA LEU A 43 -5.32 11.05 -10.57
C LEU A 43 -4.86 12.50 -10.43
N ILE A 44 -5.11 13.34 -11.44
CA ILE A 44 -4.73 14.77 -11.39
C ILE A 44 -5.46 15.50 -10.25
N ALA A 45 -6.73 15.16 -10.01
CA ALA A 45 -7.50 15.72 -8.90
C ALA A 45 -6.99 15.24 -7.54
N ALA A 46 -6.60 13.96 -7.43
CA ALA A 46 -6.22 13.33 -6.17
C ALA A 46 -4.73 13.47 -5.80
N SER A 47 -3.85 13.69 -6.78
CA SER A 47 -2.40 13.68 -6.64
C SER A 47 -1.77 14.93 -7.22
N LYS A 48 -0.89 15.57 -6.44
CA LYS A 48 -0.05 16.64 -6.95
C LYS A 48 1.00 16.13 -7.94
N VAL A 49 1.61 14.96 -7.66
CA VAL A 49 2.62 14.37 -8.54
C VAL A 49 2.08 14.10 -9.94
N PHE A 50 0.87 13.53 -10.06
CA PHE A 50 0.27 13.28 -11.37
C PHE A 50 -0.12 14.58 -12.10
N ARG A 51 -0.47 15.64 -11.36
CA ARG A 51 -0.76 16.96 -11.93
C ARG A 51 0.51 17.60 -12.50
N ASP A 52 1.57 17.64 -11.72
CA ASP A 52 2.86 18.19 -12.14
C ASP A 52 3.41 17.38 -13.33
N MET A 53 3.24 16.05 -13.31
CA MET A 53 3.63 15.17 -14.42
C MET A 53 2.82 15.47 -15.69
N GLN A 54 1.52 15.75 -15.58
CA GLN A 54 0.71 16.16 -16.73
C GLN A 54 1.17 17.49 -17.30
N ASP A 55 1.47 18.49 -16.47
CA ASP A 55 1.90 19.81 -16.92
C ASP A 55 3.22 19.76 -17.70
N VAL A 56 4.12 18.86 -17.31
CA VAL A 56 5.36 18.59 -18.06
C VAL A 56 5.06 17.88 -19.38
N ASN A 57 4.16 16.88 -19.37
CA ASN A 57 3.89 16.01 -20.51
C ASN A 57 2.91 16.61 -21.53
N ALA A 58 2.18 17.68 -21.17
CA ALA A 58 1.20 18.36 -22.01
C ALA A 58 1.77 18.90 -23.34
N LYS A 59 3.09 18.94 -23.49
CA LYS A 59 3.77 19.35 -24.72
C LYS A 59 3.96 18.22 -25.73
N GLU A 60 3.86 16.96 -25.32
CA GLU A 60 4.30 15.81 -26.12
C GLU A 60 3.16 14.84 -26.49
N SER A 61 2.16 14.66 -25.63
CA SER A 61 1.06 13.71 -25.88
C SER A 61 -0.21 14.06 -25.11
N ALA A 62 -1.38 13.74 -25.69
CA ALA A 62 -2.66 13.77 -24.98
C ALA A 62 -2.85 12.59 -24.01
N ASP A 63 -2.12 11.50 -24.24
CA ASP A 63 -2.17 10.27 -23.46
C ASP A 63 -1.01 10.20 -22.46
N MET A 64 -1.34 9.89 -21.21
CA MET A 64 -0.39 9.80 -20.10
C MET A 64 -0.07 8.34 -19.80
N HIS A 65 1.21 7.96 -19.88
CA HIS A 65 1.69 6.61 -19.60
C HIS A 65 2.66 6.63 -18.44
N VAL A 66 2.37 5.84 -17.39
CA VAL A 66 3.21 5.76 -16.20
C VAL A 66 3.44 4.29 -15.85
N ALA A 67 4.70 3.87 -15.86
CA ALA A 67 5.14 2.58 -15.38
C ALA A 67 5.64 2.70 -13.94
N LEU A 68 5.08 1.89 -13.05
CA LEU A 68 5.41 1.81 -11.65
C LEU A 68 6.47 0.72 -11.46
N THR A 69 7.50 0.99 -10.67
CA THR A 69 8.71 0.16 -10.60
C THR A 69 8.98 -0.40 -9.22
N ASP A 70 8.29 0.08 -8.20
CA ASP A 70 8.47 -0.33 -6.82
C ASP A 70 7.70 -1.63 -6.52
N THR A 71 8.43 -2.73 -6.48
CA THR A 71 7.85 -4.07 -6.32
C THR A 71 7.25 -4.32 -4.93
N GLN A 72 7.50 -3.44 -3.95
CA GLN A 72 7.02 -3.61 -2.59
C GLN A 72 5.65 -2.96 -2.39
N ILE A 73 5.45 -1.77 -2.96
CA ILE A 73 4.23 -0.97 -2.73
C ILE A 73 3.42 -0.66 -3.99
N GLU A 74 3.96 -0.84 -5.20
CA GLU A 74 3.30 -0.55 -6.48
C GLU A 74 2.78 -1.78 -7.22
N THR A 75 2.45 -2.84 -6.49
CA THR A 75 1.84 -4.07 -7.04
C THR A 75 0.40 -3.85 -7.49
N ALA A 76 -0.11 -4.69 -8.39
CA ALA A 76 -1.48 -4.60 -8.89
C ALA A 76 -2.56 -4.62 -7.78
N PRO A 77 -2.45 -5.43 -6.70
CA PRO A 77 -3.37 -5.35 -5.57
C PRO A 77 -3.38 -3.99 -4.88
N ALA A 78 -2.20 -3.40 -4.65
CA ALA A 78 -2.06 -2.10 -3.99
C ALA A 78 -2.61 -0.97 -4.87
N VAL A 79 -2.20 -0.93 -6.13
CA VAL A 79 -2.68 0.05 -7.13
C VAL A 79 -4.20 -0.02 -7.26
N ARG A 80 -4.77 -1.22 -7.33
CA ARG A 80 -6.22 -1.39 -7.46
C ARG A 80 -6.99 -0.85 -6.26
N ALA A 81 -6.49 -1.07 -5.04
CA ALA A 81 -7.11 -0.56 -3.83
C ALA A 81 -6.99 0.97 -3.73
N TRP A 82 -5.81 1.51 -4.05
CA TRP A 82 -5.55 2.94 -4.11
C TRP A 82 -6.44 3.67 -5.14
N LEU A 83 -6.53 3.14 -6.38
CA LEU A 83 -7.46 3.63 -7.40
C LEU A 83 -8.92 3.52 -6.96
N GLY A 84 -9.26 2.48 -6.18
CA GLY A 84 -10.57 2.33 -5.58
C GLY A 84 -10.95 3.56 -4.75
N ILE A 85 -10.08 3.97 -3.84
CA ILE A 85 -10.31 5.14 -2.98
C ILE A 85 -10.44 6.42 -3.82
N ILE A 86 -9.54 6.63 -4.78
CA ILE A 86 -9.56 7.80 -5.67
C ILE A 86 -10.86 7.90 -6.47
N THR A 87 -11.39 6.75 -6.93
CA THR A 87 -12.63 6.70 -7.71
C THR A 87 -13.88 6.57 -6.84
N GLY A 88 -13.77 6.76 -5.53
CA GLY A 88 -14.91 6.74 -4.59
C GLY A 88 -15.46 5.35 -4.29
N ARG A 89 -14.73 4.29 -4.62
CA ARG A 89 -15.09 2.91 -4.24
C ARG A 89 -14.70 2.66 -2.79
N PRO A 90 -15.59 2.05 -1.98
CA PRO A 90 -15.29 1.77 -0.60
C PRO A 90 -14.16 0.73 -0.51
N LEU A 91 -13.19 0.98 0.36
CA LEU A 91 -12.20 -0.03 0.74
C LEU A 91 -12.87 -1.01 1.72
N PRO A 92 -12.78 -2.33 1.50
CA PRO A 92 -13.33 -3.31 2.43
C PRO A 92 -12.70 -3.15 3.82
N ALA A 93 -13.53 -3.08 4.86
CA ALA A 93 -13.12 -3.04 6.26
C ALA A 93 -13.07 -4.46 6.86
N ASP A 94 -12.46 -5.40 6.12
CA ASP A 94 -12.25 -6.78 6.57
C ASP A 94 -10.90 -6.94 7.32
N ASP A 95 -10.60 -8.15 7.78
CA ASP A 95 -9.38 -8.50 8.52
C ASP A 95 -8.06 -8.21 7.77
N ASN A 96 -8.10 -8.08 6.44
CA ASN A 96 -6.93 -7.71 5.66
C ASN A 96 -6.73 -6.20 5.52
N LEU A 97 -7.55 -5.37 6.19
CA LEU A 97 -7.42 -3.92 6.11
C LEU A 97 -6.03 -3.43 6.56
N PRO A 98 -5.43 -3.87 7.68
CA PRO A 98 -4.09 -3.43 8.07
C PRO A 98 -3.04 -3.70 6.98
N ILE A 99 -3.03 -4.91 6.42
CA ILE A 99 -2.11 -5.30 5.35
C ILE A 99 -2.30 -4.41 4.11
N ARG A 100 -3.55 -4.14 3.71
CA ARG A 100 -3.84 -3.24 2.59
C ARG A 100 -3.39 -1.81 2.89
N ALA A 101 -3.66 -1.31 4.09
CA ALA A 101 -3.27 0.03 4.50
C ALA A 101 -1.75 0.22 4.48
N GLY A 102 -0.98 -0.80 4.90
CA GLY A 102 0.47 -0.83 4.80
C GLY A 102 1.05 -0.74 3.39
N ARG A 103 0.24 -0.99 2.35
CA ARG A 103 0.63 -0.76 0.95
C ARG A 103 0.05 0.53 0.39
N ILE A 104 -1.19 0.86 0.75
CA ILE A 104 -1.91 2.05 0.24
C ILE A 104 -1.29 3.34 0.77
N ILE A 105 -0.92 3.41 2.05
CA ILE A 105 -0.43 4.65 2.67
C ILE A 105 0.94 5.05 2.12
N PRO A 106 1.95 4.15 2.03
CA PRO A 106 3.20 4.49 1.36
C PRO A 106 3.01 4.90 -0.09
N LEU A 107 2.11 4.22 -0.82
CA LEU A 107 1.77 4.58 -2.19
C LEU A 107 1.13 5.98 -2.28
N ALA A 108 0.21 6.29 -1.36
CA ALA A 108 -0.42 7.60 -1.28
C ALA A 108 0.59 8.71 -0.95
N ARG A 109 1.54 8.46 -0.05
CA ARG A 109 2.62 9.40 0.27
C ARG A 109 3.56 9.62 -0.92
N LYS A 110 3.97 8.54 -1.59
CA LYS A 110 4.84 8.59 -2.78
C LYS A 110 4.26 9.46 -3.89
N PHE A 111 2.96 9.37 -4.10
CA PHE A 111 2.24 10.15 -5.12
C PHE A 111 1.56 11.40 -4.56
N ASP A 112 1.88 11.85 -3.35
CA ASP A 112 1.31 13.05 -2.71
C ASP A 112 -0.23 13.11 -2.81
N CYS A 113 -0.88 12.09 -2.24
CA CYS A 113 -2.33 11.87 -2.23
C CYS A 113 -2.92 11.96 -0.81
N PRO A 114 -2.94 13.15 -0.17
CA PRO A 114 -3.28 13.30 1.24
C PRO A 114 -4.71 12.85 1.58
N LEU A 115 -5.66 12.96 0.64
CA LEU A 115 -7.03 12.46 0.81
C LEU A 115 -7.07 10.94 0.94
N VAL A 116 -6.27 10.23 0.13
CA VAL A 116 -6.23 8.76 0.16
C VAL A 116 -5.59 8.28 1.45
N GLU A 117 -4.50 8.93 1.87
CA GLU A 117 -3.85 8.67 3.14
C GLU A 117 -4.81 8.89 4.32
N SER A 118 -5.41 10.09 4.42
CA SER A 118 -6.34 10.44 5.51
C SER A 118 -7.56 9.52 5.55
N SER A 119 -8.09 9.12 4.39
CA SER A 119 -9.23 8.20 4.30
C SER A 119 -8.86 6.80 4.77
N THR A 120 -7.66 6.32 4.41
CA THR A 120 -7.17 5.01 4.82
C THR A 120 -6.89 4.96 6.33
N ILE A 121 -6.24 5.99 6.87
CA ILE A 121 -6.02 6.16 8.31
C ILE A 121 -7.35 6.19 9.05
N SER A 122 -8.31 7.00 8.60
CA SER A 122 -9.65 7.08 9.22
C SER A 122 -10.35 5.72 9.25
N LEU A 123 -10.19 4.93 8.18
CA LEU A 123 -10.74 3.59 8.13
C LEU A 123 -10.06 2.65 9.13
N LEU A 124 -8.74 2.74 9.31
CA LEU A 124 -8.02 2.00 10.35
C LEU A 124 -8.52 2.37 11.75
N TYR A 125 -8.69 3.66 12.04
CA TYR A 125 -9.25 4.10 13.32
C TYR A 125 -10.61 3.47 13.61
N ARG A 126 -11.50 3.43 12.62
CA ARG A 126 -12.82 2.81 12.76
C ARG A 126 -12.71 1.29 12.86
N TRP A 127 -11.82 0.69 12.11
CA TRP A 127 -11.61 -0.76 12.13
C TRP A 127 -11.13 -1.24 13.51
N VAL A 128 -10.23 -0.49 14.16
CA VAL A 128 -9.79 -0.76 15.54
C VAL A 128 -10.97 -0.83 16.50
N ASP A 129 -12.07 -0.10 16.28
CA ASP A 129 -13.25 -0.16 17.14
C ASP A 129 -14.00 -1.50 17.04
N HIS A 130 -13.87 -2.21 15.91
CA HIS A 130 -14.56 -3.47 15.64
C HIS A 130 -13.66 -4.70 15.62
N ALA A 131 -12.33 -4.51 15.57
CA ALA A 131 -11.37 -5.59 15.47
C ALA A 131 -11.32 -6.50 16.71
N THR A 132 -10.95 -7.76 16.47
CA THR A 132 -10.56 -8.69 17.53
C THR A 132 -9.13 -8.42 17.98
N ASN A 133 -8.72 -9.04 19.09
CA ASN A 133 -7.41 -8.81 19.69
C ASN A 133 -6.23 -9.34 18.85
N SER A 134 -6.44 -10.40 18.05
CA SER A 134 -5.37 -11.15 17.36
C SER A 134 -4.66 -10.39 16.22
N GLN A 135 -5.09 -9.16 15.94
CA GLN A 135 -4.55 -8.30 14.88
C GLN A 135 -4.12 -6.93 15.42
N ALA A 136 -4.22 -6.71 16.73
CA ALA A 136 -3.90 -5.41 17.31
C ALA A 136 -2.39 -5.11 17.22
N TYR A 137 -1.52 -6.12 17.23
CA TYR A 137 -0.07 -5.96 17.06
C TYR A 137 0.27 -5.43 15.67
N ASP A 138 -0.31 -6.04 14.64
CA ASP A 138 -0.14 -5.63 13.24
C ASP A 138 -0.48 -4.16 13.02
N VAL A 139 -1.55 -3.68 13.68
CA VAL A 139 -1.93 -2.26 13.65
C VAL A 139 -0.98 -1.37 14.43
N VAL A 140 -0.40 -1.83 15.54
CA VAL A 140 0.64 -1.05 16.26
C VAL A 140 1.88 -0.89 15.40
N VAL A 141 2.38 -1.97 14.80
CA VAL A 141 3.57 -1.94 13.92
C VAL A 141 3.31 -1.00 12.76
N LEU A 142 2.16 -1.17 12.09
CA LEU A 142 1.77 -0.33 10.97
C LEU A 142 1.63 1.14 11.38
N ALA A 143 0.93 1.44 12.48
CA ALA A 143 0.77 2.80 12.99
C ALA A 143 2.11 3.45 13.36
N THR A 144 3.07 2.66 13.85
CA THR A 144 4.43 3.14 14.14
C THR A 144 5.18 3.47 12.85
N MET A 145 5.14 2.59 11.84
CA MET A 145 5.77 2.84 10.53
C MET A 145 5.17 4.06 9.82
N MET A 146 3.90 4.35 10.08
CA MET A 146 3.20 5.49 9.48
C MET A 146 3.39 6.79 10.26
N ASP A 147 4.07 6.79 11.41
CA ASP A 147 4.17 7.92 12.33
C ASP A 147 2.79 8.43 12.78
N GLU A 148 1.91 7.50 13.14
CA GLU A 148 0.53 7.74 13.59
C GLU A 148 0.37 7.46 15.11
N PRO A 149 0.92 8.31 15.99
CA PRO A 149 0.93 8.06 17.44
C PRO A 149 -0.48 8.02 18.05
N GLY A 150 -1.45 8.71 17.44
CA GLY A 150 -2.84 8.64 17.86
C GLY A 150 -3.46 7.26 17.67
N LEU A 151 -3.08 6.56 16.57
CA LEU A 151 -3.57 5.22 16.27
C LEU A 151 -2.90 4.20 17.20
N VAL A 152 -1.58 4.33 17.42
CA VAL A 152 -0.84 3.54 18.42
C VAL A 152 -1.50 3.66 19.80
N ALA A 153 -1.72 4.90 20.27
CA ALA A 153 -2.35 5.15 21.56
C ALA A 153 -3.78 4.57 21.63
N LYS A 154 -4.56 4.64 20.55
CA LYS A 154 -5.90 4.04 20.50
C LYS A 154 -5.84 2.52 20.66
N VAL A 155 -4.95 1.85 19.92
CA VAL A 155 -4.79 0.40 19.99
C VAL A 155 -4.32 -0.02 21.39
N LEU A 156 -3.31 0.64 21.95
CA LEU A 156 -2.80 0.35 23.30
C LEU A 156 -3.86 0.57 24.39
N ARG A 157 -4.69 1.60 24.30
CA ARG A 157 -5.80 1.80 25.27
C ARG A 157 -6.84 0.70 25.20
N LYS A 158 -7.10 0.16 24.00
CA LYS A 158 -8.15 -0.85 23.79
C LYS A 158 -7.66 -2.26 24.11
N TYR A 159 -6.41 -2.59 23.75
CA TYR A 159 -5.88 -3.96 23.80
C TYR A 159 -4.63 -4.13 24.68
N GLY A 160 -4.07 -3.05 25.22
CA GLY A 160 -2.77 -3.08 25.93
C GLY A 160 -2.76 -3.84 27.26
N THR A 161 -3.90 -4.31 27.76
CA THR A 161 -3.98 -5.21 28.91
C THR A 161 -3.73 -6.68 28.53
N VAL A 162 -3.67 -6.99 27.24
CA VAL A 162 -3.40 -8.34 26.75
C VAL A 162 -1.89 -8.53 26.66
N THR A 163 -1.39 -9.59 27.29
CA THR A 163 -0.02 -10.06 27.10
C THR A 163 0.14 -10.62 25.69
N TRP A 164 0.88 -9.91 24.84
CA TRP A 164 1.18 -10.27 23.45
C TRP A 164 2.08 -11.51 23.29
N ALA A 165 2.38 -12.23 24.38
CA ALA A 165 3.39 -13.27 24.45
C ALA A 165 2.99 -14.59 23.80
N ASP A 166 1.68 -14.86 23.64
CA ASP A 166 1.18 -16.15 23.15
C ASP A 166 1.00 -16.20 21.61
N ASP A 167 1.00 -15.05 20.92
CA ASP A 167 0.77 -14.96 19.47
C ASP A 167 2.07 -14.98 18.63
N VAL A 168 3.25 -15.02 19.27
CA VAL A 168 4.55 -14.97 18.56
C VAL A 168 4.79 -16.24 17.73
N GLN A 169 4.19 -17.37 18.09
CA GLN A 169 4.32 -18.63 17.32
C GLN A 169 3.53 -18.63 15.99
N ASP A 170 2.46 -17.86 15.88
CA ASP A 170 1.71 -17.70 14.61
C ASP A 170 2.31 -16.62 13.69
N MET A 171 3.27 -15.86 14.20
CA MET A 171 3.79 -14.63 13.58
C MET A 171 4.78 -14.90 12.43
N GLU A 172 5.49 -16.04 12.45
CA GLU A 172 6.40 -16.45 11.35
C GLU A 172 5.68 -16.69 10.01
N THR A 173 4.33 -16.70 9.99
CA THR A 173 3.54 -16.96 8.79
C THR A 173 2.80 -15.75 8.22
N ARG A 174 2.87 -14.57 8.86
CA ARG A 174 2.10 -13.39 8.43
C ARG A 174 2.93 -12.43 7.56
N ASP A 175 2.33 -12.09 6.41
CA ASP A 175 2.83 -11.25 5.28
C ASP A 175 3.40 -9.86 5.66
N LEU A 176 3.34 -9.44 6.92
CA LEU A 176 3.85 -8.15 7.40
C LEU A 176 5.36 -8.15 7.59
N GLN A 177 6.00 -9.31 7.77
CA GLN A 177 7.47 -9.42 7.70
C GLN A 177 8.02 -9.14 6.29
N ALA A 178 7.18 -9.14 5.26
CA ALA A 178 7.55 -8.73 3.91
C ALA A 178 7.58 -7.19 3.74
N LEU A 179 7.17 -6.43 4.77
CA LEU A 179 7.39 -4.98 4.79
C LEU A 179 8.86 -4.71 5.16
N PRO A 180 9.61 -3.89 4.39
CA PRO A 180 11.06 -3.74 4.53
C PRO A 180 11.52 -3.32 5.91
N GLU A 181 10.69 -2.54 6.60
CA GLU A 181 11.02 -1.91 7.89
C GLU A 181 10.60 -2.77 9.09
N ALA A 182 9.75 -3.79 8.90
CA ALA A 182 9.26 -4.64 9.99
C ALA A 182 10.35 -5.58 10.54
N GLN A 183 11.42 -5.83 9.78
CA GLN A 183 12.54 -6.69 10.17
C GLN A 183 13.38 -6.12 11.34
N CYS A 184 13.30 -4.82 11.64
CA CYS A 184 14.05 -4.24 12.77
C CYS A 184 13.31 -4.34 14.12
N MET A 185 12.04 -4.76 14.11
CA MET A 185 11.17 -4.79 15.29
C MET A 185 10.83 -6.23 15.72
N ASP A 186 11.81 -7.13 15.77
CA ASP A 186 11.62 -8.46 16.35
C ASP A 186 11.43 -8.33 17.89
N PRO A 187 10.23 -8.59 18.43
CA PRO A 187 9.96 -8.48 19.86
C PRO A 187 10.71 -9.54 20.70
N VAL A 188 11.19 -10.63 20.09
CA VAL A 188 12.03 -11.64 20.79
C VAL A 188 13.34 -11.01 21.27
N SER A 189 13.89 -10.06 20.50
CA SER A 189 15.12 -9.33 20.87
C SER A 189 14.97 -8.41 22.09
N TRP A 190 13.73 -8.06 22.50
CA TRP A 190 13.49 -7.16 23.63
C TRP A 190 13.53 -7.88 24.98
N HIS A 191 13.43 -9.21 24.97
CA HIS A 191 13.53 -10.02 26.17
C HIS A 191 14.97 -10.23 26.66
N ASP A 192 15.99 -9.97 25.84
CA ASP A 192 17.40 -10.14 26.20
C ASP A 192 18.06 -8.90 26.84
N VAL A 193 17.34 -7.77 26.97
CA VAL A 193 17.89 -6.52 27.55
C VAL A 193 17.71 -6.43 29.08
N ARG A 194 17.31 -7.53 29.74
CA ARG A 194 17.28 -7.63 31.21
C ARG A 194 18.19 -8.74 31.72
N ARG A 195 19.50 -8.62 31.52
CA ARG A 195 20.53 -9.24 32.37
C ARG A 195 21.69 -8.29 32.59
#